data_AF-F6GXB0-F1
#
_entry.id   AF-F6GXB0-F1
#
_cell.length_a   1.000
_cell.length_b   1.000
_cell.length_c   1.000
_cell.angle_alpha   90.00
_cell.angle_beta   90.00
_cell.angle_gamma   90.00
#
_symmetry.space_group_name_H-M   'P 1'
#
loop_
_entity.id
_entity.type
_entity.pdbx_description
1 polymer ?
#
loop_
_entity_poly.entity_id
_entity_poly.type
_entity_poly.pdbx_seq_one_letter_code
_entity_poly.pdbx_strand_id
1 'polypeptide(L)'
;MPLGISGTFNFMIVFQAEHNILMHPFHMLGVAGVFGGSLFSAMHGSLVTSSLIRETTENESANAGYRFSQEEETYNIVAAHGYFGL
;
A
#
# COMPACT_ATOMS: atom_id res chain seq x y z
N MET A 1 -8.21 -21.78 -15.09
CA MET A 1 -7.03 -21.85 -14.21
C MET A 1 -7.06 -23.15 -13.40
N PRO A 2 -5.96 -23.92 -13.34
CA PRO A 2 -5.79 -25.01 -12.38
C PRO A 2 -5.64 -24.49 -10.93
N LEU A 3 -5.99 -25.28 -9.92
CA LEU A 3 -5.90 -24.90 -8.50
C LEU A 3 -4.57 -25.33 -7.86
N GLY A 4 -3.49 -24.60 -8.16
CA GLY A 4 -2.18 -24.83 -7.53
C GLY A 4 -1.11 -23.88 -8.06
N ILE A 5 -0.01 -23.70 -7.32
CA ILE A 5 1.06 -22.72 -7.64
C ILE A 5 1.62 -22.95 -9.05
N SER A 6 2.11 -24.15 -9.34
CA SER A 6 2.63 -24.49 -10.69
C SER A 6 1.55 -24.44 -11.77
N GLY A 7 0.30 -24.73 -11.42
CA GLY A 7 -0.84 -24.62 -12.32
C GLY A 7 -1.14 -23.18 -12.73
N THR A 8 -1.02 -22.23 -11.81
CA THR A 8 -1.15 -20.80 -12.10
C THR A 8 -0.05 -20.32 -13.04
N PHE A 9 1.22 -20.69 -12.79
CA PHE A 9 2.32 -20.33 -13.69
C PHE A 9 2.13 -20.92 -15.10
N ASN A 10 1.74 -22.19 -15.19
CA ASN A 10 1.45 -22.81 -16.48
C ASN A 10 0.34 -22.06 -17.24
N PHE A 11 -0.76 -21.72 -16.56
CA PHE A 11 -1.83 -20.92 -17.14
C PHE A 11 -1.33 -19.56 -17.65
N MET A 12 -0.54 -18.83 -16.87
CA MET A 12 -0.01 -17.52 -17.27
C MET A 12 0.86 -17.60 -18.54
N ILE A 13 1.72 -18.62 -18.64
CA ILE A 13 2.60 -18.81 -19.80
C ILE A 13 1.80 -19.12 -21.07
N VAL A 14 0.84 -20.06 -20.97
CA VAL A 14 -0.03 -20.40 -22.11
C VAL A 14 -0.89 -19.19 -22.51
N PHE A 15 -1.42 -18.45 -21.54
CA PHE A 15 -2.23 -17.26 -21.80
C PHE A 15 -1.43 -16.15 -22.50
N GLN A 16 -0.15 -15.98 -22.14
CA GLN A 16 0.75 -15.08 -22.88
C GLN A 16 1.00 -15.57 -24.30
N ALA A 17 1.25 -16.87 -24.51
CA ALA A 17 1.52 -17.43 -25.84
C ALA A 17 0.31 -17.33 -26.77
N GLU A 18 -0.90 -17.57 -26.27
CA GLU A 18 -2.13 -17.60 -27.08
C GLU A 18 -2.80 -16.23 -27.24
N HIS A 19 -2.61 -15.30 -26.28
CA HIS A 19 -3.34 -14.02 -26.26
C HIS A 19 -2.46 -12.77 -26.20
N ASN A 20 -1.13 -12.90 -26.08
CA ASN A 20 -0.20 -11.78 -25.93
C ASN A 20 -0.65 -10.77 -24.86
N ILE A 21 -1.10 -11.27 -23.70
CA ILE A 21 -1.72 -10.47 -22.64
C ILE A 21 -0.86 -9.29 -22.19
N LEU A 22 0.46 -9.40 -22.24
CA LEU A 22 1.37 -8.31 -21.87
C LEU A 22 1.16 -7.05 -22.71
N MET A 23 0.68 -7.18 -23.95
CA MET A 23 0.38 -6.05 -24.85
C MET A 23 -1.09 -5.59 -24.78
N HIS A 24 -1.92 -6.22 -23.94
CA HIS A 24 -3.33 -5.86 -23.82
C HIS A 24 -3.52 -4.67 -22.86
N PRO A 25 -4.26 -3.60 -23.23
CA PRO A 25 -4.41 -2.39 -22.41
C PRO A 25 -5.06 -2.66 -21.06
N PHE A 26 -6.05 -3.56 -20.96
CA PHE A 26 -6.64 -3.90 -19.66
C PHE A 26 -5.67 -4.63 -18.72
N HIS A 27 -4.72 -5.40 -19.25
CA HIS A 27 -3.68 -5.99 -18.41
C HIS A 27 -2.72 -4.91 -17.90
N MET A 28 -2.30 -4.00 -18.78
CA MET A 28 -1.47 -2.85 -18.38
C MET A 28 -2.15 -1.97 -17.32
N LEU A 29 -3.45 -1.69 -17.46
CA LEU A 29 -4.23 -0.97 -16.43
C LEU A 29 -4.30 -1.75 -15.11
N GLY A 30 -4.48 -3.08 -15.16
CA GLY A 30 -4.44 -3.92 -13.98
C GLY A 30 -3.09 -3.89 -13.26
N VAL A 31 -1.99 -3.97 -14.02
CA VAL A 31 -0.61 -3.84 -13.50
C VAL A 31 -0.38 -2.47 -12.86
N ALA A 32 -0.79 -1.39 -13.53
CA ALA A 32 -0.71 -0.04 -12.97
C ALA A 32 -1.54 0.09 -11.67
N GLY A 33 -2.70 -0.55 -11.60
CA GLY A 33 -3.54 -0.58 -10.41
C GLY A 33 -2.87 -1.30 -9.23
N VAL A 34 -2.28 -2.48 -9.43
CA VAL A 34 -1.62 -3.22 -8.32
C VAL A 34 -0.35 -2.53 -7.85
N PHE A 35 0.46 -1.99 -8.77
CA PHE A 35 1.67 -1.24 -8.38
C PHE A 35 1.35 0.12 -7.78
N GLY A 36 0.39 0.86 -8.33
CA GLY A 36 -0.07 2.12 -7.73
C GLY A 36 -0.67 1.89 -6.35
N GLY A 37 -1.49 0.84 -6.18
CA GLY A 37 -2.08 0.47 -4.89
C GLY A 37 -1.04 0.12 -3.83
N SER A 38 -0.03 -0.70 -4.16
CA SER A 38 1.04 -1.03 -3.21
C SER A 38 1.93 0.17 -2.88
N LEU A 39 2.25 1.00 -3.88
CA LEU A 39 3.00 2.24 -3.70
C LEU A 39 2.26 3.21 -2.78
N PHE A 40 0.98 3.49 -3.04
CA PHE A 40 0.19 4.41 -2.24
C PHE A 40 -0.12 3.87 -0.84
N SER A 41 -0.26 2.55 -0.68
CA SER A 41 -0.36 1.93 0.64
C SER A 41 0.90 2.20 1.48
N ALA A 42 2.08 1.95 0.91
CA ALA A 42 3.35 2.23 1.58
C ALA A 42 3.56 3.72 1.87
N MET A 43 3.24 4.59 0.91
CA MET A 43 3.33 6.05 1.03
C MET A 43 2.40 6.60 2.11
N HIS A 44 1.13 6.16 2.14
CA HIS A 44 0.18 6.61 3.15
C HIS A 44 0.63 6.17 4.55
N GLY A 45 1.00 4.90 4.71
CA GLY A 45 1.49 4.36 5.98
C GLY A 45 2.74 5.10 6.48
N SER A 46 3.68 5.44 5.59
CA SER A 46 4.89 6.16 5.97
C SER A 46 4.62 7.62 6.36
N LEU A 47 3.78 8.35 5.61
CA LEU A 47 3.43 9.73 5.93
C LEU A 47 2.70 9.86 7.26
N VAL A 48 1.71 9.01 7.52
CA VAL A 48 0.99 8.98 8.80
C VAL A 48 1.97 8.64 9.94
N THR A 49 2.77 7.59 9.79
CA THR A 49 3.72 7.16 10.83
C THR A 49 4.79 8.21 11.12
N SER A 50 5.25 8.94 10.11
CA SER A 50 6.25 10.01 10.25
C SER A 50 5.75 11.25 10.98
N SER A 51 4.42 11.40 11.13
CA SER A 51 3.77 12.59 11.66
C SER A 51 2.93 12.33 12.91
N LEU A 52 3.11 11.17 13.54
CA LEU A 52 2.46 10.85 14.83
C LEU A 52 2.78 11.90 15.88
N ILE A 53 1.75 12.30 16.64
CA ILE A 53 1.91 13.18 17.80
C ILE A 53 2.53 12.34 18.93
N ARG A 54 3.55 12.88 19.60
CA ARG A 54 4.28 12.14 20.64
C ARG A 54 3.48 12.10 21.95
N GLU A 55 2.89 10.94 22.22
CA GLU A 55 2.07 10.68 23.42
C GLU A 55 2.67 9.62 24.38
N THR A 56 3.80 8.98 24.01
CA THR A 56 4.47 7.94 24.80
C THR A 56 5.91 8.32 25.15
N THR A 57 6.52 7.53 26.04
CA THR A 57 7.96 7.58 26.32
C THR A 57 8.75 6.70 25.34
N GLU A 58 10.08 6.87 25.31
CA GLU A 58 10.97 6.09 24.43
C GLU A 58 11.00 4.58 24.77
N ASN A 59 10.63 4.21 25.99
CA ASN A 59 10.64 2.82 26.46
C ASN A 59 9.30 2.10 26.22
N GLU A 60 8.36 2.74 25.52
CA GLU A 60 7.04 2.21 25.20
C GLU A 60 6.79 2.28 23.70
N SER A 61 5.92 1.40 23.19
CA SER A 61 5.50 1.45 21.79
C SER A 61 4.67 2.72 21.53
N ALA A 62 4.99 3.45 20.46
CA ALA A 62 4.20 4.61 20.01
C ALA A 62 2.72 4.28 19.76
N ASN A 63 2.39 3.01 19.46
CA ASN A 63 1.01 2.56 19.28
C ASN A 63 0.16 2.73 20.55
N ALA A 64 0.77 2.70 21.74
CA ALA A 64 0.07 2.93 23.01
C ALA A 64 -0.37 4.40 23.18
N GLY A 65 0.15 5.31 22.36
CA GLY A 65 -0.27 6.71 22.31
C GLY A 65 -1.68 6.92 21.76
N TYR A 66 -2.16 5.99 20.91
CA TYR A 66 -3.53 6.01 20.42
C TYR A 66 -4.47 5.25 21.38
N ARG A 67 -5.63 5.84 21.65
CA ARG A 67 -6.72 5.23 22.42
C ARG A 67 -7.91 4.95 21.52
N PHE A 68 -8.43 3.73 21.61
CA PHE A 68 -9.67 3.39 20.93
C PHE A 68 -10.81 4.33 21.40
N SER A 69 -11.51 4.93 20.44
CA SER A 69 -12.58 5.92 20.65
C SER A 69 -12.12 7.31 21.13
N GLN A 70 -10.85 7.70 20.94
CA GLN A 70 -10.46 9.11 21.10
C GLN A 70 -11.10 10.00 20.01
N GLU A 71 -11.38 11.26 20.34
CA GLU A 71 -11.98 12.22 19.41
C GLU A 71 -10.93 12.93 18.54
N GLU A 72 -9.73 13.16 19.08
CA GLU A 72 -8.66 13.89 18.41
C GLU A 72 -7.85 13.00 17.45
N GLU A 73 -7.36 13.59 16.36
CA GLU A 73 -6.49 12.92 15.39
C GLU A 73 -5.13 12.54 16.01
N THR A 74 -4.58 11.38 15.63
CA THR A 74 -3.34 10.84 16.21
C THR A 74 -2.06 11.34 15.54
N TYR A 75 -2.17 12.08 14.44
CA TYR A 75 -1.05 12.54 13.63
C TYR A 75 -1.31 13.95 13.09
N ASN A 76 -0.26 14.65 12.70
CA ASN A 76 -0.36 15.99 12.16
C ASN A 76 -0.42 15.97 10.62
N ILE A 77 -1.63 16.07 10.06
CA ILE A 77 -1.85 16.10 8.61
C ILE A 77 -1.18 17.30 7.92
N VAL A 78 -1.06 18.45 8.59
CA VAL A 78 -0.40 19.64 8.03
C VAL A 78 1.10 19.38 7.89
N ALA A 79 1.72 18.71 8.87
CA ALA A 79 3.12 18.31 8.79
C ALA A 79 3.36 17.27 7.68
N ALA A 80 2.50 16.26 7.57
CA ALA A 80 2.57 15.26 6.51
C ALA A 80 2.41 15.89 5.11
N HIS A 81 1.44 16.80 4.95
CA HIS A 81 1.23 17.54 3.71
C HIS A 81 2.42 18.44 3.38
N GLY A 82 2.94 19.17 4.36
CA GLY A 82 4.12 20.01 4.20
C GLY A 82 5.36 19.22 3.76
N TYR A 83 5.56 18.02 4.31
CA TYR A 83 6.66 17.15 3.89
C TYR A 83 6.48 16.61 2.46
N PHE A 84 5.27 16.22 2.09
CA PHE A 84 5.00 15.65 0.76
C PHE A 84 4.93 16.70 -0.37
N GLY A 85 4.53 17.93 -0.05
CA GLY A 85 4.32 19.01 -1.02
C GLY A 85 5.53 19.94 -1.26
N LEU A 86 6.65 19.72 -0.56
CA LEU A 86 7.96 20.31 -0.88
C LEU A 86 8.66 19.52 -1.99
#